data_AF-A0A6P6FS73-F1
#
_entry.id   AF-A0A6P6FS73-F1
#
_cell.length_a   1.000
_cell.length_b   1.000
_cell.length_c   1.000
_cell.angle_alpha   90.00
_cell.angle_beta   90.00
_cell.angle_gamma   90.00
#
_symmetry.space_group_name_H-M   'P 1'
#
loop_
_entity.id
_entity.type
_entity.pdbx_description
1 polymer ?
#
loop_
_entity_poly.entity_id
_entity_poly.type
_entity_poly.pdbx_seq_one_letter_code
_entity_poly.pdbx_strand_id
1 'polypeptide(L)'
;METNRKVRIDSVYAYSMDSIISSALEEICLEGQAGVSLRTLWSRLNPSLSSANLDLSPALKQAVWTGLLGVPTIQFQANKACYGASDLSIQSFQDAEKLNLKLVAEERLRDNFLGLYNVHSANVSIPEKQRRSLQRLATARFVFLFAF
;
A
#
# COMPACT_ATOMS: atom_id res chain seq x y z
N MET A 1 -7.19 30.32 -27.86
CA MET A 1 -7.97 29.13 -27.45
C MET A 1 -7.02 28.01 -26.98
N GLU A 2 -6.14 28.26 -25.99
CA GLU A 2 -5.10 27.26 -25.64
C GLU A 2 -4.66 27.30 -24.16
N THR A 3 -5.56 27.71 -23.26
CA THR A 3 -5.24 27.86 -21.84
C THR A 3 -6.13 27.04 -20.93
N ASN A 4 -7.17 26.39 -21.47
CA ASN A 4 -8.16 25.65 -20.67
C ASN A 4 -7.89 24.13 -20.60
N ARG A 5 -7.06 23.57 -21.50
CA ARG A 5 -6.69 22.15 -21.48
C ARG A 5 -5.58 21.83 -20.47
N LYS A 6 -4.67 22.79 -20.20
CA LYS A 6 -3.56 22.58 -19.26
C LYS A 6 -4.06 22.51 -17.81
N VAL A 7 -4.90 23.45 -17.40
CA VAL A 7 -5.46 23.53 -16.03
C VAL A 7 -6.31 22.31 -15.66
N ARG A 8 -7.06 21.74 -16.60
CA ARG A 8 -7.85 20.53 -16.35
C ARG A 8 -6.98 19.27 -16.24
N ILE A 9 -5.82 19.24 -16.89
CA ILE A 9 -4.85 18.15 -16.79
C ILE A 9 -4.11 18.24 -15.44
N ASP A 10 -3.68 19.43 -15.03
CA ASP A 10 -3.01 19.64 -13.73
C ASP A 10 -3.92 19.35 -12.52
N SER A 11 -5.24 19.58 -12.64
CA SER A 11 -6.21 19.27 -11.57
C SER A 11 -6.52 17.77 -11.42
N VAL A 12 -6.26 16.94 -12.46
CA VAL A 12 -6.44 15.49 -12.39
C VAL A 12 -5.16 14.80 -11.91
N TYR A 13 -3.97 15.35 -12.22
CA TYR A 13 -2.70 14.92 -11.62
C TYR A 13 -2.57 15.22 -10.12
N ALA A 14 -3.48 16.04 -9.58
CA ALA A 14 -3.65 16.24 -8.14
C ALA A 14 -4.57 15.19 -7.48
N TYR A 15 -5.00 14.14 -8.20
CA TYR A 15 -5.18 12.83 -7.55
C TYR A 15 -3.77 12.37 -7.18
N SER A 16 -3.31 12.92 -6.06
CA SER A 16 -1.90 12.94 -5.68
C SER A 16 -1.38 11.52 -5.70
N MET A 17 -0.21 11.33 -6.31
CA MET A 17 0.51 10.05 -6.29
C MET A 17 0.58 9.45 -4.87
N ASP A 18 0.61 10.33 -3.87
CA ASP A 18 0.49 10.05 -2.44
C ASP A 18 -0.83 9.37 -2.03
N SER A 19 -1.98 9.72 -2.62
CA SER A 19 -3.28 9.07 -2.40
C SER A 19 -3.28 7.62 -2.89
N ILE A 20 -2.62 7.35 -4.02
CA ILE A 20 -2.47 5.99 -4.55
C ILE A 20 -1.54 5.17 -3.67
N ILE A 21 -0.42 5.77 -3.22
CA ILE A 21 0.50 5.14 -2.29
C ILE A 21 -0.20 4.87 -0.95
N SER A 22 -1.02 5.80 -0.46
CA SER A 22 -1.82 5.64 0.76
C SER A 22 -2.83 4.50 0.60
N SER A 23 -3.61 4.46 -0.49
CA SER A 23 -4.51 3.34 -0.80
C SER A 23 -3.76 2.00 -0.85
N ALA A 24 -2.57 1.99 -1.45
CA ALA A 24 -1.75 0.80 -1.53
C ALA A 24 -1.26 0.36 -0.14
N LEU A 25 -0.83 1.30 0.70
CA LEU A 25 -0.43 1.07 2.08
C LEU A 25 -1.58 0.54 2.93
N GLU A 26 -2.78 1.09 2.75
CA GLU A 26 -3.98 0.63 3.43
C GLU A 26 -4.26 -0.84 3.10
N GLU A 27 -4.23 -1.21 1.82
CA GLU A 27 -4.38 -2.60 1.38
C GLU A 27 -3.29 -3.53 1.95
N ILE A 28 -2.03 -3.08 1.99
CA ILE A 28 -0.93 -3.84 2.62
C ILE A 28 -1.18 -4.02 4.13
N CYS A 29 -1.67 -2.97 4.81
CA CYS A 29 -1.95 -3.00 6.24
C CYS A 29 -3.15 -3.87 6.58
N LEU A 30 -4.16 -3.92 5.70
CA LEU A 30 -5.34 -4.77 5.84
C LEU A 30 -5.00 -6.27 5.80
N GLU A 31 -4.08 -6.67 4.92
CA GLU A 31 -3.60 -8.06 4.85
C GLU A 31 -2.66 -8.42 6.02
N GLY A 32 -2.04 -7.42 6.64
CA GLY A 32 -1.32 -7.56 7.90
C GLY A 32 -0.10 -8.49 7.83
N GLN A 33 -0.14 -9.62 8.54
CA GLN A 33 0.95 -10.62 8.58
C GLN A 33 0.96 -11.54 7.36
N ALA A 34 -0.16 -11.67 6.65
CA ALA A 34 -0.23 -12.51 5.45
C ALA A 34 0.58 -11.90 4.28
N GLY A 35 0.69 -10.57 4.28
CA GLY A 35 1.27 -9.79 3.20
C GLY A 35 0.41 -9.82 1.94
N VAL A 36 0.62 -8.85 1.07
CA VAL A 36 -0.08 -8.76 -0.22
C VAL A 36 0.91 -8.97 -1.36
N SER A 37 0.54 -9.81 -2.33
CA SER A 37 1.34 -9.95 -3.54
C SER A 37 1.16 -8.73 -4.44
N LEU A 38 2.18 -8.37 -5.23
CA LEU A 38 2.07 -7.28 -6.21
C LEU A 38 0.84 -7.41 -7.12
N ARG A 39 0.56 -8.61 -7.64
CA ARG A 39 -0.61 -8.86 -8.49
C ARG A 39 -1.93 -8.60 -7.77
N THR A 40 -2.05 -9.05 -6.53
CA THR A 40 -3.25 -8.83 -5.71
C THR A 40 -3.43 -7.36 -5.38
N LEU A 41 -2.35 -6.66 -5.01
CA LEU A 41 -2.37 -5.24 -4.72
C LEU A 41 -2.87 -4.44 -5.93
N TRP A 42 -2.33 -4.70 -7.11
CA TRP A 42 -2.77 -4.04 -8.34
C TRP A 42 -4.21 -4.36 -8.72
N SER A 43 -4.65 -5.61 -8.53
CA SER A 43 -6.06 -5.98 -8.73
C SER A 43 -7.00 -5.15 -7.85
N ARG A 44 -6.59 -4.81 -6.62
CA ARG A 44 -7.39 -4.03 -5.67
C ARG A 44 -7.30 -2.53 -5.89
N LEU A 45 -6.16 -2.04 -6.37
CA LEU A 45 -5.99 -0.64 -6.77
C LEU A 45 -6.69 -0.32 -8.10
N ASN A 46 -6.87 -1.31 -8.97
CA ASN A 46 -7.49 -1.15 -10.28
C ASN A 46 -8.85 -0.40 -10.27
N PRO A 47 -9.83 -0.73 -9.41
CA PRO A 47 -11.08 0.03 -9.33
C PRO A 47 -10.89 1.50 -8.95
N SER A 48 -9.99 1.80 -8.00
CA SER A 48 -9.69 3.17 -7.58
C SER A 48 -9.00 3.97 -8.69
N LEU A 49 -8.06 3.34 -9.41
CA LEU A 49 -7.36 3.95 -10.54
C LEU A 49 -8.29 4.16 -11.75
N SER A 50 -9.19 3.20 -12.01
CA SER A 50 -10.20 3.30 -13.05
C SER A 50 -11.18 4.45 -12.78
N SER A 51 -11.61 4.60 -11.52
CA SER A 51 -12.45 5.72 -11.09
C SER A 51 -11.74 7.08 -11.25
N ALA A 52 -10.42 7.11 -11.05
CA ALA A 52 -9.58 8.28 -11.27
C ALA A 52 -9.25 8.55 -12.75
N ASN A 53 -9.74 7.74 -13.71
CA ASN A 53 -9.37 7.80 -15.14
C ASN A 53 -7.84 7.72 -15.39
N LEU A 54 -7.12 7.05 -14.50
CA LEU A 54 -5.69 6.83 -14.63
C LEU A 54 -5.45 5.52 -15.38
N ASP A 55 -4.91 5.64 -16.59
CA ASP A 55 -4.48 4.48 -17.37
C ASP A 55 -3.35 3.74 -16.64
N LEU A 56 -3.42 2.39 -16.61
CA LEU A 56 -2.44 1.48 -16.00
C LEU A 56 -1.13 1.41 -16.82
N SER A 57 -0.60 2.56 -17.19
CA SER A 57 0.66 2.69 -17.90
C SER A 57 1.80 2.06 -17.08
N PRO A 58 2.74 1.35 -17.72
CA PRO A 58 3.92 0.81 -17.03
C PRO A 58 4.71 1.88 -16.28
N ALA A 59 4.69 3.13 -16.75
CA ALA A 59 5.29 4.27 -16.07
C ALA A 59 4.62 4.58 -14.72
N LEU A 60 3.29 4.50 -14.64
CA LEU A 60 2.54 4.72 -13.39
C LEU A 60 2.82 3.59 -12.39
N LYS A 61 2.83 2.33 -12.86
CA LYS A 61 3.17 1.18 -12.00
C LYS A 61 4.56 1.31 -11.41
N GLN A 62 5.53 1.70 -12.25
CA GLN A 62 6.90 1.95 -11.81
C GLN A 62 6.96 3.11 -10.82
N ALA A 63 6.22 4.19 -11.05
CA ALA A 63 6.18 5.35 -10.16
C ALA A 63 5.63 4.99 -8.77
N VAL A 64 4.48 4.30 -8.71
CA VAL A 64 3.89 3.81 -7.45
C VAL A 64 4.84 2.83 -6.75
N TRP A 65 5.48 1.94 -7.51
CA TRP A 65 6.45 1.00 -6.98
C TRP A 65 7.66 1.71 -6.36
N THR A 66 8.22 2.72 -7.02
CA THR A 66 9.29 3.56 -6.45
C THR A 66 8.83 4.32 -5.20
N GLY A 67 7.57 4.75 -5.16
CA GLY A 67 6.96 5.34 -3.96
C GLY A 67 6.92 4.34 -2.80
N LEU A 68 6.46 3.11 -3.05
CA LEU A 68 6.41 2.04 -2.05
C LEU A 68 7.81 1.63 -1.56
N LEU A 69 8.80 1.55 -2.45
CA LEU A 69 10.20 1.31 -2.07
C LEU A 69 10.75 2.42 -1.16
N GLY A 70 10.29 3.66 -1.34
CA GLY A 70 10.65 4.78 -0.48
C GLY A 70 10.07 4.72 0.93
N VAL A 71 9.12 3.80 1.20
CA VAL A 71 8.49 3.67 2.53
C VAL A 71 9.31 2.68 3.37
N PRO A 72 10.03 3.15 4.41
CA PRO A 72 10.92 2.30 5.21
C PRO A 72 10.18 1.29 6.11
N THR A 73 8.88 1.44 6.28
CA THR A 73 8.03 0.61 7.14
C THR A 73 7.40 -0.58 6.41
N ILE A 74 7.69 -0.76 5.12
CA ILE A 74 7.26 -1.92 4.34
C ILE A 74 8.42 -2.90 4.23
N GLN A 75 8.14 -4.16 4.51
CA GLN A 75 9.06 -5.27 4.28
C GLN A 75 8.72 -5.96 2.96
N PHE A 76 9.74 -6.14 2.13
CA PHE A 76 9.65 -6.80 0.85
C PHE A 76 10.12 -8.25 1.01
N GLN A 77 9.20 -9.22 0.92
CA GLN A 77 9.52 -10.63 1.13
C GLN A 77 9.25 -11.45 -0.14
N ALA A 78 10.21 -12.27 -0.56
CA ALA A 78 9.98 -13.30 -1.58
C ALA A 78 10.72 -14.59 -1.21
N ASN A 79 10.07 -15.74 -1.39
CA ASN A 79 10.65 -17.08 -1.13
C ASN A 79 11.42 -17.20 0.20
N LYS A 80 10.88 -16.62 1.29
CA LYS A 80 11.48 -16.56 2.65
C LYS A 80 12.74 -15.67 2.77
N ALA A 81 13.14 -14.97 1.71
CA ALA A 81 14.15 -13.93 1.75
C ALA A 81 13.48 -12.55 1.94
N CYS A 82 14.10 -11.71 2.76
CA CYS A 82 13.75 -10.29 2.89
C CYS A 82 14.66 -9.47 1.99
N TYR A 83 14.07 -8.56 1.23
CA TYR A 83 14.74 -7.62 0.35
C TYR A 83 14.64 -6.22 0.97
N GLY A 84 15.74 -5.48 0.92
CA GLY A 84 15.78 -4.07 1.27
C GLY A 84 15.34 -3.21 0.09
N ALA A 85 14.79 -2.03 0.38
CA ALA A 85 14.42 -1.04 -0.64
C ALA A 85 15.55 -0.67 -1.62
N SER A 86 16.81 -0.87 -1.21
CA SER A 86 18.00 -0.61 -2.03
C SER A 86 18.42 -1.78 -2.92
N ASP A 87 17.74 -2.93 -2.86
CA ASP A 87 18.11 -4.10 -3.66
C ASP A 87 17.82 -3.87 -5.14
N LEU A 88 18.85 -4.05 -5.96
CA LEU A 88 18.78 -3.93 -7.43
C LEU A 88 17.73 -4.88 -8.04
N SER A 89 17.52 -6.05 -7.41
CA SER A 89 16.54 -7.05 -7.84
C SER A 89 15.09 -6.62 -7.70
N ILE A 90 14.81 -5.59 -6.89
CA ILE A 90 13.45 -5.11 -6.62
C ILE A 90 13.22 -3.68 -7.10
N GLN A 91 14.18 -3.04 -7.76
CA GLN A 91 14.02 -1.66 -8.25
C GLN A 91 13.01 -1.53 -9.39
N SER A 92 12.86 -2.57 -10.21
CA SER A 92 11.88 -2.61 -11.29
C SER A 92 10.63 -3.35 -10.85
N PHE A 93 9.46 -2.78 -11.18
CA PHE A 93 8.17 -3.43 -10.93
C PHE A 93 8.10 -4.82 -11.60
N GLN A 94 8.66 -4.95 -12.81
CA GLN A 94 8.66 -6.21 -13.56
C GLN A 94 9.48 -7.31 -12.89
N ASP A 95 10.64 -6.96 -12.34
CA ASP A 95 11.50 -7.92 -11.66
C ASP A 95 10.89 -8.33 -10.31
N ALA A 96 10.31 -7.37 -9.59
CA ALA A 96 9.57 -7.64 -8.37
C ALA A 96 8.35 -8.57 -8.61
N GLU A 97 7.63 -8.36 -9.71
CA GLU A 97 6.51 -9.22 -10.10
C GLU A 97 6.96 -10.64 -10.45
N LYS A 98 8.07 -10.79 -11.20
CA LYS A 98 8.66 -12.12 -11.51
C LYS A 98 9.10 -12.87 -10.25
N LEU A 99 9.62 -12.14 -9.27
CA LEU A 99 10.06 -12.70 -7.99
C LEU A 99 8.89 -13.07 -7.05
N ASN A 100 7.64 -12.81 -7.44
CA ASN A 100 6.44 -13.00 -6.60
C ASN A 100 6.58 -12.32 -5.23
N LEU A 101 7.04 -11.08 -5.25
CA LEU A 101 7.21 -10.29 -4.03
C LEU A 101 5.89 -10.07 -3.29
N LYS A 102 5.98 -10.27 -1.98
CA LYS A 102 4.95 -9.95 -1.00
C LYS A 102 5.38 -8.71 -0.23
N LEU A 103 4.49 -7.73 -0.19
CA LEU A 103 4.64 -6.55 0.64
C LEU A 103 3.98 -6.86 1.98
N VAL A 104 4.75 -6.71 3.06
CA VAL A 104 4.28 -6.92 4.43
C VAL A 104 4.53 -5.64 5.19
N ALA A 105 3.49 -5.04 5.76
CA ALA A 105 3.67 -3.93 6.68
C ALA A 105 4.42 -4.39 7.94
N GLU A 106 5.45 -3.65 8.34
CA GLU A 106 6.15 -3.86 9.60
C GLU A 106 5.15 -3.81 10.76
N GLU A 107 5.43 -4.55 11.83
CA GLU A 107 4.56 -4.61 12.99
C GLU A 107 4.17 -3.22 13.53
N ARG A 108 5.11 -2.28 13.57
CA ARG A 108 4.87 -0.90 14.01
C ARG A 108 3.86 -0.16 13.14
N LEU A 109 3.92 -0.35 11.82
CA LEU A 109 2.97 0.28 10.89
C LEU A 109 1.58 -0.32 11.06
N ARG A 110 1.49 -1.64 11.24
CA ARG A 110 0.21 -2.31 11.52
C ARG A 110 -0.39 -1.85 12.83
N ASP A 111 0.43 -1.72 13.87
CA ASP A 111 -0.04 -1.27 15.18
C ASP A 111 -0.55 0.16 15.12
N ASN A 112 0.16 1.04 14.42
CA ASN A 112 -0.30 2.38 14.10
C ASN A 112 -1.68 2.34 13.40
N PHE A 113 -1.84 1.53 12.36
CA PHE A 113 -3.10 1.39 11.62
C PHE A 113 -4.28 0.89 12.49
N LEU A 114 -3.97 0.12 13.55
CA LEU A 114 -4.95 -0.35 14.53
C LEU A 114 -5.22 0.66 15.65
N GLY A 115 -4.59 1.83 15.63
CA GLY A 115 -4.66 2.83 16.69
C GLY A 115 -3.88 2.44 17.95
N LEU A 116 -2.95 1.48 17.84
CA LEU A 116 -2.18 0.89 18.94
C LEU A 116 -0.84 1.62 19.18
N TYR A 117 -0.79 2.92 18.93
CA TYR A 117 0.41 3.75 19.09
C TYR A 117 1.04 3.68 20.49
N ASN A 118 0.22 3.58 21.54
CA ASN A 118 0.70 3.70 22.93
C ASN A 118 1.11 2.36 23.58
N VAL A 119 0.91 1.25 22.88
CA VAL A 119 1.08 -0.10 23.43
C VAL A 119 2.55 -0.42 23.70
N HIS A 120 3.44 0.03 22.82
CA HIS A 120 4.88 -0.12 22.96
C HIS A 120 5.47 0.88 23.98
N SER A 121 4.89 2.08 24.08
CA SER A 121 5.29 3.10 25.08
C SER A 121 4.95 2.67 26.52
N ALA A 122 3.83 1.95 26.68
CA ALA A 122 3.38 1.46 27.98
C ALA A 122 3.97 0.09 28.40
N ASN A 123 4.76 -0.57 27.54
CA ASN A 123 5.23 -1.95 27.74
C ASN A 123 4.09 -2.95 28.07
N VAL A 124 2.89 -2.69 27.55
CA VAL A 124 1.72 -3.55 27.75
C VAL A 124 1.57 -4.39 26.48
N SER A 125 1.84 -5.69 26.52
CA SER A 125 1.50 -6.55 25.38
C SER A 125 -0.02 -6.71 25.29
N ILE A 126 -0.63 -6.22 24.20
CA ILE A 126 -2.03 -6.52 23.92
C ILE A 126 -2.15 -8.02 23.57
N PRO A 127 -3.06 -8.76 24.22
CA PRO A 127 -3.36 -10.14 23.87
C PRO A 127 -3.73 -10.30 22.39
N GLU A 128 -3.21 -11.34 21.73
CA GLU A 128 -3.45 -11.58 20.30
C GLU A 128 -4.94 -11.60 19.92
N LYS A 129 -5.80 -12.07 20.84
CA LYS A 129 -7.25 -12.09 20.63
C LYS A 129 -7.84 -10.69 20.46
N GLN A 130 -7.36 -9.69 21.21
CA GLN A 130 -7.79 -8.30 21.07
C GLN A 130 -7.20 -7.66 19.81
N ARG A 131 -5.93 -7.95 19.47
CA ARG A 131 -5.32 -7.53 18.19
C ARG A 131 -6.13 -8.04 17.00
N ARG A 132 -6.57 -9.30 17.03
CA ARG A 132 -7.41 -9.89 15.97
C ARG A 132 -8.78 -9.19 15.85
N SER A 133 -9.39 -8.81 16.98
CA SER A 133 -10.65 -8.05 16.96
C SER A 133 -10.46 -6.65 16.37
N LEU A 134 -9.37 -5.96 16.71
CA LEU A 134 -9.05 -4.64 16.14
C LEU A 134 -8.75 -4.73 14.65
N GLN A 135 -8.02 -5.75 14.20
CA GLN A 135 -7.80 -5.99 12.76
C GLN A 135 -9.12 -6.16 12.03
N ARG A 136 -10.02 -7.01 12.55
CA ARG A 136 -11.35 -7.21 11.94
C ARG A 136 -12.18 -5.93 11.93
N LEU A 137 -12.08 -5.11 12.99
CA LEU A 137 -12.77 -3.83 13.06
C LEU A 137 -12.20 -2.84 12.03
N ALA A 138 -10.88 -2.73 11.92
CA ALA A 138 -10.23 -1.90 10.92
C ALA A 138 -10.65 -2.33 9.51
N THR A 139 -10.57 -3.63 9.20
CA THR A 139 -11.06 -4.18 7.91
C THR A 139 -12.52 -3.83 7.66
N ALA A 140 -13.41 -3.98 8.66
CA ALA A 140 -14.81 -3.64 8.51
C ALA A 140 -15.04 -2.15 8.22
N ARG A 141 -14.26 -1.25 8.84
CA ARG A 141 -14.33 0.19 8.58
C ARG A 141 -13.85 0.55 7.18
N PHE A 142 -12.82 -0.13 6.68
CA PHE A 142 -12.30 0.08 5.33
C PHE A 142 -13.22 -0.47 4.24
N VAL A 143 -13.79 -1.66 4.44
CA VAL A 143 -14.81 -2.20 3.52
C VAL A 143 -16.01 -1.27 3.41
N PHE A 144 -16.38 -0.57 4.49
CA PHE A 144 -17.44 0.43 4.46
C PHE A 144 -17.08 1.71 3.68
N LEU A 145 -15.79 2.10 3.63
CA LEU A 145 -15.35 3.29 2.89
C LEU A 145 -15.26 3.06 1.37
N PHE A 146 -14.97 1.82 0.94
CA PHE A 146 -14.92 1.45 -0.47
C PHE A 146 -16.28 1.01 -1.06
N ALA A 147 -17.33 0.94 -0.23
CA ALA A 147 -18.67 0.54 -0.63
C ALA A 147 -19.59 1.70 -1.05
N PHE A 148 -19.08 2.93 -1.17
CA PHE A 148 -19.88 4.11 -1.53
C PHE A 148 -19.24 4.94 -2.65
#